data_AF-A0A2G9Y218-F1
#
_entry.id   AF-A0A2G9Y218-F1
#
_cell.length_a   1.000
_cell.length_b   1.000
_cell.length_c   1.000
_cell.angle_alpha   90.00
_cell.angle_beta   90.00
_cell.angle_gamma   90.00
#
_symmetry.space_group_name_H-M   'P 1'
#
loop_
_entity.id
_entity.type
_entity.pdbx_description
1 polymer ?
#
loop_
_entity_poly.entity_id
_entity_poly.type
_entity_poly.pdbx_seq_one_letter_code
_entity_poly.pdbx_strand_id
1 'polypeptide(L)' 'MDLTVDSPYNTYIHPGLPPGAICNPGKDAILAALHPAKTDYLYFVAKGDGTHIFSRTHKEHINAKKGIGATD' A
#
# COMPACT_ATOMS: atom_id res chain seq x y z
N MET A 1 17.60 4.32 0.24
CA MET A 1 18.50 4.32 -0.94
C MET A 1 17.73 4.00 -2.22
N ASP A 2 16.86 2.99 -2.25
CA ASP A 2 16.04 2.68 -3.44
C ASP A 2 14.78 3.57 -3.58
N LEU A 3 14.13 3.93 -2.46
CA LEU A 3 12.90 4.75 -2.46
C LEU A 3 13.06 6.17 -3.04
N THR A 4 14.30 6.63 -3.23
CA THR A 4 14.64 7.98 -3.71
C THR A 4 15.08 8.02 -5.17
N VAL A 5 15.01 6.89 -5.88
CA VAL A 5 15.38 6.82 -7.31
C VAL A 5 14.40 7.66 -8.13
N ASP A 6 14.94 8.54 -8.97
CA ASP A 6 14.17 9.36 -9.90
C ASP A 6 13.75 8.53 -11.12
N SER A 7 12.48 8.13 -11.14
CA SER A 7 11.88 7.29 -12.18
C SER A 7 10.39 7.61 -12.24
N PRO A 8 9.78 7.68 -13.44
CA PRO A 8 8.33 7.94 -13.56
C PRO A 8 7.46 6.84 -12.93
N TYR A 9 8.04 5.70 -12.56
CA TYR A 9 7.35 4.62 -11.83
C TYR A 9 7.44 4.75 -10.30
N ASN A 10 8.20 5.70 -9.75
CA ASN A 10 8.37 5.85 -8.31
C ASN A 10 7.20 6.62 -7.67
N THR A 11 6.25 5.87 -7.12
CA THR A 11 5.06 6.43 -6.44
C THR A 11 5.34 7.05 -5.07
N TYR A 12 6.58 6.98 -4.55
CA TYR A 12 6.98 7.77 -3.38
C TYR A 12 7.23 9.24 -3.74
N ILE A 13 7.61 9.52 -4.99
CA ILE A 13 7.99 10.86 -5.47
C ILE A 13 6.87 11.45 -6.34
N HIS A 14 6.25 10.64 -7.19
CA HIS A 14 5.19 11.09 -8.11
C HIS A 14 3.80 10.66 -7.62
N PRO A 15 2.85 11.61 -7.43
CA PRO A 15 1.49 11.28 -7.04
C PRO A 15 0.70 10.67 -8.21
N GLY A 16 -0.25 9.79 -7.88
CA GLY A 16 -1.12 9.13 -8.86
C GLY A 16 -0.60 7.75 -9.29
N LEU A 17 -1.10 7.27 -10.42
CA LEU A 17 -0.68 5.99 -11.01
C LEU A 17 0.58 6.18 -11.87
N PRO A 18 1.46 5.16 -11.94
CA PRO A 18 2.59 5.17 -12.87
C PRO A 18 2.12 5.15 -14.34
N PRO A 19 3.01 5.42 -15.32
CA PRO A 19 2.65 5.48 -16.75
C PRO A 19 2.08 4.18 -17.32
N GLY A 20 2.36 3.04 -16.69
CA GLY A 20 1.89 1.72 -17.10
C GLY A 20 1.89 0.72 -15.96
N ALA A 21 1.36 -0.48 -16.22
CA ALA A 21 1.37 -1.57 -15.26
C ALA A 21 2.81 -2.06 -14.99
N ILE A 22 3.08 -2.45 -13.74
CA ILE A 22 4.39 -2.99 -13.34
C ILE A 22 4.48 -4.52 -13.50
N CYS A 23 3.34 -5.20 -13.66
CA CYS A 23 3.26 -6.65 -13.80
C CYS A 23 1.98 -7.08 -14.51
N ASN A 24 1.83 -8.39 -14.73
CA ASN A 24 0.62 -9.00 -15.27
C ASN A 24 -0.34 -9.37 -14.11
N PRO A 25 -1.47 -8.66 -13.91
CA PRO A 25 -2.37 -8.94 -12.79
C PRO A 25 -3.17 -10.22 -13.01
N GLY A 26 -3.41 -10.96 -11.92
CA GLY A 26 -4.35 -12.06 -11.91
C GLY A 26 -5.81 -11.59 -11.96
N LYS A 27 -6.74 -12.52 -12.21
CA LYS A 27 -8.18 -12.24 -12.29
C LYS A 27 -8.72 -11.51 -11.07
N ASP A 28 -8.34 -11.96 -9.87
CA ASP A 28 -8.84 -11.38 -8.61
C ASP A 28 -8.35 -9.95 -8.41
N ALA A 29 -7.12 -9.64 -8.83
CA ALA A 29 -6.59 -8.28 -8.79
C ALA A 29 -7.34 -7.33 -9.73
N ILE A 30 -7.71 -7.80 -10.93
CA ILE A 30 -8.53 -7.03 -11.88
C ILE A 30 -9.91 -6.75 -11.29
N LEU A 31 -10.55 -7.76 -10.71
CA LEU A 31 -11.87 -7.60 -10.08
C LEU A 31 -11.82 -6.63 -8.89
N ALA A 32 -10.79 -6.70 -8.05
CA ALA A 32 -10.61 -5.78 -6.93
C ALA A 32 -10.42 -4.32 -7.39
N ALA A 33 -9.72 -4.10 -8.51
CA ALA A 33 -9.57 -2.77 -9.09
C ALA A 33 -10.89 -2.21 -9.66
N LEU A 34 -11.71 -3.05 -10.28
CA LEU A 34 -13.01 -2.66 -10.85
C LEU A 34 -14.11 -2.51 -9.78
N HIS A 35 -14.05 -3.31 -8.71
CA HIS A 35 -15.06 -3.40 -7.67
C HIS A 35 -14.43 -3.34 -6.28
N PRO A 36 -13.84 -2.20 -5.89
CA PRO A 36 -13.20 -2.07 -4.59
C PRO A 36 -14.20 -2.09 -3.45
N ALA A 37 -13.75 -2.53 -2.27
CA ALA A 37 -14.54 -2.39 -1.04
C ALA A 37 -14.73 -0.92 -0.69
N LYS A 38 -15.94 -0.53 -0.28
CA LYS A 38 -16.23 0.82 0.20
C LYS A 38 -15.74 0.97 1.64
N THR A 39 -14.61 1.65 1.82
CA THR A 39 -13.98 1.87 3.13
C THR A 39 -13.26 3.22 3.15
N ASP A 40 -12.99 3.73 4.35
CA ASP A 40 -12.23 4.98 4.56
C ASP A 40 -10.75 4.70 4.91
N TYR A 41 -10.25 3.48 4.63
CA TYR A 41 -8.88 3.12 4.96
C TYR A 41 -7.90 3.78 3.99
N LEU A 42 -6.87 4.41 4.55
CA LEU A 42 -5.81 5.08 3.78
C LEU A 42 -4.45 4.41 3.96
N TYR A 43 -4.29 3.61 5.03
CA TYR A 43 -3.02 2.98 5.38
C TYR A 43 -3.23 1.50 5.66
N PHE A 44 -2.22 0.70 5.34
CA PHE A 44 -2.16 -0.71 5.74
C PHE A 44 -0.73 -1.09 6.13
N VAL A 45 -0.60 -2.09 7.00
CA VAL A 45 0.69 -2.73 7.32
C VAL A 45 0.49 -4.23 7.49
N ALA A 46 1.41 -5.02 6.94
CA ALA A 46 1.39 -6.48 7.08
C ALA A 46 1.75 -6.89 8.51
N LYS A 47 1.03 -7.85 9.10
CA LYS A 47 1.30 -8.37 10.45
C LYS A 47 2.39 -9.45 10.50
N GLY A 48 2.77 -10.00 9.35
CA GLY A 48 3.72 -11.12 9.26
C GLY A 48 3.09 -12.52 9.32
N ASP A 49 1.79 -12.62 9.62
CA ASP A 49 1.02 -13.88 9.64
C ASP A 49 0.18 -14.10 8.34
N GLY A 50 0.47 -13.32 7.30
CA GLY A 50 -0.30 -13.29 6.06
C GLY A 50 -1.52 -12.34 6.10
N THR A 51 -1.79 -11.69 7.23
CA THR A 51 -2.86 -10.69 7.36
C THR A 51 -2.32 -9.25 7.42
N HIS A 52 -3.22 -8.28 7.29
CA HIS A 52 -2.92 -6.85 7.33
C HIS A 52 -3.75 -6.13 8.39
N ILE A 53 -3.21 -5.05 8.95
CA ILE A 53 -3.95 -4.05 9.72
C ILE A 53 -4.24 -2.87 8.81
N PHE A 54 -5.51 -2.47 8.72
CA PHE A 54 -5.94 -1.29 7.98
C PHE A 54 -6.25 -0.12 8.93
N SER A 55 -5.90 1.09 8.54
CA SER A 55 -6.04 2.30 9.37
C SER A 55 -6.56 3.48 8.56
N ARG A 56 -7.38 4.32 9.19
CA ARG A 56 -7.97 5.52 8.57
C ARG A 56 -7.05 6.72 8.71
N THR A 57 -6.30 6.78 9.80
CA THR A 57 -5.40 7.91 10.08
C THR A 57 -3.94 7.49 10.14
N HIS A 58 -3.04 8.45 9.90
CA HIS A 58 -1.61 8.22 10.02
C HIS A 58 -1.23 7.80 11.45
N LYS A 59 -1.85 8.39 12.48
CA LYS A 59 -1.61 8.05 13.89
C LYS A 59 -1.96 6.59 14.20
N GLU A 60 -3.10 6.11 13.70
CA GLU A 60 -3.49 4.71 13.83
C GLU A 60 -2.47 3.78 13.17
N HIS A 61 -2.03 4.13 11.96
CA HIS A 61 -1.03 3.35 11.22
C HIS A 61 0.30 3.26 11.96
N ILE A 62 0.83 4.37 12.50
CA ILE A 62 2.07 4.38 13.28
C ILE A 62 1.94 3.52 14.55
N ASN A 63 0.77 3.56 15.21
CA ASN A 63 0.52 2.71 16.37
C ASN A 63 0.47 1.22 15.98
N ALA A 64 -0.16 0.89 14.85
CA ALA A 64 -0.21 -0.46 14.32
C ALA A 64 1.20 -1.00 13.99
N LYS A 65 2.05 -0.19 13.32
CA LYS A 65 3.46 -0.54 13.04
C LYS A 65 4.26 -0.85 14.31
N LYS A 66 4.15 0.02 15.33
CA LYS A 66 4.80 -0.18 16.63
C LYS A 66 4.32 -1.46 17.31
N GLY A 67 3.02 -1.74 17.25
CA GLY A 67 2.42 -2.92 17.87
C GLY A 67 2.89 -4.25 17.28
N ILE A 68 3.31 -4.26 16.02
CA ILE A 68 3.85 -5.45 15.34
C ILE A 68 5.39 -5.51 15.33
N GLY A 69 6.06 -4.59 16.03
CA GLY A 69 7.53 -4.53 16.06
C GLY A 69 8.17 -4.12 14.73
N ALA A 70 7.42 -3.55 13.79
CA ALA A 70 7.96 -3.02 12.55
C ALA A 70 8.63 -1.67 12.82
N THR A 71 9.96 -1.67 12.92
CA THR A 71 10.80 -0.48 12.89
C THR A 71 11.31 -0.29 11.46
N ASP A 72 11.03 0.88 10.87
CA ASP A 72 11.61 1.29 9.58
C ASP A 72 13.14 1.46 9.67
#